data_AF-A0AAX7TNH6-F1
#
_entry.id   AF-A0AAX7TNH6-F1
#
_cell.length_a   1.000
_cell.length_b   1.000
_cell.length_c   1.000
_cell.angle_alpha   90.00
_cell.angle_beta   90.00
_cell.angle_gamma   90.00
#
_symmetry.space_group_name_H-M   'P 1'
#
loop_
_entity.id
_entity.type
_entity.pdbx_description
1 polymer ?
#
loop_
_entity_poly.entity_id
_entity_poly.type
_entity_poly.pdbx_seq_one_letter_code
_entity_poly.pdbx_strand_id
1 'polypeptide(L)'
;MLILISFLLLLQMADCVSKVELSVSCANLLDKDVGSKSDPLCVLLESTGGDKWAELGRTERLKNNSSPSFSQRLRLDYHFEKVQNLKLGVYDIDNSSSDLGDDDYLGGVEITLGQIVSSKTVTRPLQLKKGKPAGKGTITITAEEIKDNRAIELEWEAKNLDKKDTFGKSDPFLEFFRQGDDGKWQLVHRTEVVKNNLNPTWKKFTIPLQTLCYSDLERPLKVDCSDYDSDGSHDLIGSFTTKVSDMQKTAHGSPVQFDCIHPEKQKKKKSYKNSGVVSVKSCKLITQYTFLDYVMGGCQINFTVGIDFTGSNGDPRSPNSLHYMSADGLNQYLSALWSVGHVVQDYDTDKLFPAFGFGAKLPPDYQAAHHEFALNFNPTNPYCQGIQGIVEAYRMVLPQIRLSGPTNFSPIINHVASIAAGAAQANAAAQYFVLLILTDGEITDFDQTRDAIVRASRLPMSIIIVGVGPADFKAMELLDGDDGVLRSTTGESVARDIVQFVPYRQFADAPQAALAQSVLAEVPNQLVSYFKTRGLDPPKSQAAAKS
;
A
#
# COMPACT_ATOMS: atom_id res chain seq x y z
N MET A 1 21.54 -15.66 -4.95
CA MET A 1 21.67 -14.76 -6.12
C MET A 1 20.30 -14.46 -6.74
N LEU A 2 19.47 -15.47 -7.06
CA LEU A 2 18.05 -15.27 -7.44
C LEU A 2 17.21 -14.58 -6.36
N ILE A 3 17.46 -14.86 -5.07
CA ILE A 3 16.75 -14.23 -3.94
C ILE A 3 17.12 -12.75 -3.78
N LEU A 4 18.38 -12.38 -4.07
CA LEU A 4 18.76 -10.96 -4.10
C LEU A 4 18.07 -10.25 -5.26
N ILE A 5 17.79 -10.96 -6.35
CA ILE A 5 17.06 -10.46 -7.51
C ILE A 5 15.56 -10.35 -7.21
N SER A 6 14.91 -11.27 -6.47
CA SER A 6 13.53 -11.07 -5.99
C SER A 6 13.44 -9.94 -4.96
N PHE A 7 14.42 -9.79 -4.07
CA PHE A 7 14.47 -8.66 -3.14
C PHE A 7 14.74 -7.33 -3.87
N LEU A 8 15.57 -7.34 -4.92
CA LEU A 8 15.80 -6.20 -5.82
C LEU A 8 14.62 -5.92 -6.75
N LEU A 9 13.83 -6.93 -7.13
CA LEU A 9 12.59 -6.82 -7.90
C LEU A 9 11.45 -6.30 -7.01
N LEU A 10 11.37 -6.73 -5.75
CA LEU A 10 10.49 -6.13 -4.73
C LEU A 10 10.88 -4.68 -4.46
N LEU A 11 12.19 -4.37 -4.42
CA LEU A 11 12.69 -2.99 -4.36
C LEU A 11 12.45 -2.20 -5.66
N GLN A 12 12.40 -2.84 -6.83
CA GLN A 12 12.05 -2.21 -8.11
C GLN A 12 10.52 -2.07 -8.32
N MET A 13 9.71 -2.90 -7.67
CA MET A 13 8.25 -2.74 -7.59
C MET A 13 7.83 -1.78 -6.47
N ALA A 14 8.72 -1.51 -5.51
CA ALA A 14 8.61 -0.43 -4.54
C ALA A 14 8.93 0.95 -5.16
N ASP A 15 8.47 1.19 -6.39
CA ASP A 15 8.57 2.50 -7.04
C ASP A 15 7.29 3.30 -6.77
N CYS A 16 7.18 3.80 -5.54
CA CYS A 16 6.86 5.19 -5.18
C CYS A 16 6.56 5.22 -3.67
N VAL A 17 7.57 5.49 -2.85
CA VAL A 17 7.32 5.86 -1.44
C VAL A 17 6.41 7.08 -1.45
N SER A 18 5.18 6.93 -0.95
CA SER A 18 4.24 8.05 -0.86
C SER A 18 4.85 9.13 0.01
N LYS A 19 4.70 10.39 -0.38
CA LYS A 19 5.10 11.53 0.45
C LYS A 19 3.89 12.10 1.14
N VAL A 20 4.02 12.36 2.43
CA VAL A 20 2.96 12.99 3.23
C VAL A 20 3.44 14.37 3.67
N GLU A 21 2.51 15.32 3.70
CA GLU A 21 2.69 16.58 4.40
C GLU A 21 1.76 16.68 5.59
N LEU A 22 2.31 17.18 6.70
CA LEU A 22 1.59 17.44 7.93
C LEU A 22 1.38 18.94 8.09
N SER A 23 0.13 19.30 8.34
CA SER A 23 -0.31 20.62 8.77
C SER A 23 -0.54 20.57 10.28
N VAL A 24 -0.03 21.57 11.00
CA VAL A 24 -0.11 21.61 12.46
C VAL A 24 -0.81 22.88 12.93
N SER A 25 -1.69 22.75 13.92
CA SER A 25 -2.21 23.86 14.70
C SER A 25 -2.27 23.47 16.17
N CYS A 26 -2.25 24.46 17.05
CA CYS A 26 -2.42 24.25 18.49
C CYS A 26 -3.52 25.16 19.04
N ALA A 27 -3.99 24.84 20.23
CA ALA A 27 -4.91 25.69 20.98
C ALA A 27 -4.59 25.65 22.48
N ASN A 28 -4.73 26.79 23.16
CA ASN A 28 -4.55 26.94 24.61
C ASN A 28 -3.15 26.54 25.11
N LEU A 29 -2.11 26.94 24.38
CA LEU A 29 -0.72 26.78 24.83
C LEU A 29 -0.50 27.47 26.19
N LEU A 30 0.46 26.94 26.95
CA LEU A 30 0.88 27.56 28.22
C LEU A 30 1.57 28.89 27.93
N ASP A 31 1.25 29.91 28.70
CA ASP A 31 2.01 31.17 28.70
C ASP A 31 3.23 30.98 29.62
N LYS A 32 4.44 31.11 29.08
CA LYS A 32 5.69 31.05 29.85
C LYS A 32 6.29 32.42 30.15
N ASP A 33 5.94 33.41 29.34
CA ASP A 33 6.33 34.81 29.56
C ASP A 33 5.54 35.51 30.66
N VAL A 34 6.25 36.38 31.41
CA VAL A 34 5.61 37.30 32.35
C VAL A 34 5.00 38.49 31.58
N GLY A 35 3.75 38.34 31.14
CA GLY A 35 2.95 39.44 30.58
C GLY A 35 2.82 39.48 29.06
N SER A 36 3.41 38.53 28.34
CA SER A 36 3.18 38.26 26.91
C SER A 36 2.66 36.84 26.68
N LYS A 37 2.16 36.59 25.47
CA LYS A 37 1.83 35.24 24.99
C LYS A 37 3.08 34.63 24.37
N SER A 38 3.16 33.31 24.39
CA SER A 38 4.24 32.57 23.74
C SER A 38 4.39 32.88 22.24
N ASP A 39 5.62 32.76 21.74
CA ASP A 39 6.04 32.81 20.36
C ASP A 39 6.28 31.37 19.82
N PRO A 40 5.22 30.56 19.60
CA PRO A 40 5.37 29.14 19.38
C PRO A 40 6.01 28.75 18.04
N LEU A 41 6.75 27.65 18.08
CA LEU A 41 7.23 26.88 16.93
C LEU A 41 7.03 25.38 17.19
N CYS A 42 6.68 24.62 16.15
CA CYS A 42 6.56 23.16 16.22
C CYS A 42 7.72 22.45 15.52
N VAL A 43 8.25 21.41 16.15
CA VAL A 43 9.35 20.56 15.66
C VAL A 43 8.83 19.16 15.42
N LEU A 44 9.10 18.60 14.24
CA LEU A 44 8.83 17.20 13.91
C LEU A 44 10.09 16.37 14.07
N LEU A 45 9.97 15.33 14.88
CA LEU A 45 11.02 14.34 15.11
C LEU A 45 10.50 12.95 14.72
N GLU A 46 11.38 12.10 14.20
CA GLU A 46 11.12 10.67 13.95
C GLU A 46 12.07 9.81 14.78
N SER A 47 11.57 8.70 15.32
CA SER A 47 12.41 7.76 16.08
C SER A 47 13.39 7.05 15.15
N THR A 48 14.67 7.01 15.56
CA THR A 48 15.73 6.24 14.88
C THR A 48 16.05 4.93 15.60
N GLY A 49 15.20 4.53 16.55
CA GLY A 49 15.36 3.35 17.39
C GLY A 49 15.77 3.67 18.83
N GLY A 50 15.15 2.97 19.80
CA GLY A 50 15.29 3.29 21.22
C GLY A 50 14.79 4.71 21.54
N ASP A 51 15.47 5.40 22.46
CA ASP A 51 15.13 6.78 22.87
C ASP A 51 15.74 7.86 21.96
N LYS A 52 16.22 7.49 20.76
CA LYS A 52 16.86 8.43 19.82
C LYS A 52 15.86 8.98 18.82
N TRP A 53 15.90 10.30 18.64
CA TRP A 53 15.01 11.04 17.77
C TRP A 53 15.82 11.87 16.78
N ALA A 54 15.47 11.83 15.50
CA ALA A 54 16.04 12.66 14.46
C ALA A 54 15.03 13.75 14.07
N GLU A 55 15.50 14.98 13.95
CA GLU A 55 14.66 16.07 13.47
C GLU A 55 14.46 16.00 11.96
N LEU A 56 13.21 16.03 11.54
CA LEU A 56 12.82 16.03 10.13
C LEU A 56 12.50 17.45 9.61
N GLY A 57 12.04 18.33 10.49
CA GLY A 57 11.75 19.71 10.13
C GLY A 57 11.05 20.51 11.23
N ARG A 58 10.88 21.80 10.96
CA ARG A 58 10.24 22.76 11.86
C ARG A 58 9.25 23.64 11.12
N THR A 59 8.23 24.12 11.82
CA THR A 59 7.33 25.15 11.31
C THR A 59 7.99 26.53 11.41
N GLU A 60 7.32 27.56 10.88
CA GLU A 60 7.64 28.93 11.23
C GLU A 60 7.34 29.24 12.71
N ARG A 61 7.99 30.27 13.25
CA ARG A 61 7.66 30.87 14.55
C ARG A 61 6.54 31.88 14.39
N LEU A 62 5.48 31.77 15.19
CA LEU A 62 4.40 32.75 15.25
C LEU A 62 4.52 33.58 16.52
N LYS A 63 4.37 34.91 16.41
CA LYS A 63 4.51 35.78 17.58
C LYS A 63 3.23 35.88 18.40
N ASN A 64 3.35 35.81 19.72
CA ASN A 64 2.33 36.11 20.72
C ASN A 64 0.99 35.40 20.46
N ASN A 65 1.07 34.09 20.24
CA ASN A 65 -0.07 33.29 19.81
C ASN A 65 -0.20 31.99 20.62
N SER A 66 -1.20 31.93 21.50
CA SER A 66 -1.50 30.73 22.28
C SER A 66 -2.35 29.69 21.53
N SER A 67 -2.78 29.99 20.31
CA SER A 67 -3.53 29.08 19.42
C SER A 67 -3.03 29.18 17.97
N PRO A 68 -1.75 28.84 17.72
CA PRO A 68 -1.13 28.98 16.41
C PRO A 68 -1.74 28.06 15.36
N SER A 69 -1.83 28.54 14.13
CA SER A 69 -2.04 27.71 12.93
C SER A 69 -0.86 27.93 12.01
N PHE A 70 -0.02 26.90 11.86
CA PHE A 70 1.22 27.01 11.09
C PHE A 70 0.95 26.82 9.59
N SER A 71 1.55 27.69 8.79
CA SER A 71 1.52 27.68 7.33
C SER A 71 2.57 26.75 6.74
N GLN A 72 3.75 26.63 7.37
CA GLN A 72 4.79 25.71 6.93
C GLN A 72 4.31 24.26 7.08
N ARG A 73 4.42 23.50 5.98
CA ARG A 73 4.09 22.07 5.95
C ARG A 73 5.33 21.24 6.30
N LEU A 74 5.15 20.23 7.13
CA LEU A 74 6.19 19.30 7.53
C LEU A 74 6.11 18.05 6.66
N ARG A 75 7.16 17.76 5.88
CA ARG A 75 7.14 16.70 4.87
C ARG A 75 7.94 15.49 5.31
N LEU A 76 7.42 14.30 5.05
CA LEU A 76 8.09 13.03 5.32
C LEU A 76 7.63 11.94 4.37
N ASP A 77 8.48 10.93 4.24
CA ASP A 77 8.21 9.73 3.46
C ASP A 77 7.30 8.77 4.27
N TYR A 78 6.34 8.13 3.59
CA TYR A 78 5.39 7.21 4.19
C TYR A 78 5.66 5.76 3.75
N HIS A 79 5.76 4.88 4.74
CA HIS A 79 5.98 3.45 4.59
C HIS A 79 4.86 2.71 5.31
N PHE A 80 3.93 2.11 4.54
CA PHE A 80 2.80 1.36 5.10
C PHE A 80 3.29 0.24 6.02
N GLU A 81 4.37 -0.41 5.63
CA GLU A 81 4.95 -1.60 6.23
C GLU A 81 5.84 -1.33 7.45
N LYS A 82 5.89 -0.07 7.93
CA LYS A 82 6.70 0.35 9.09
C LYS A 82 5.88 1.14 10.11
N VAL A 83 6.15 0.89 11.39
CA VAL A 83 5.70 1.80 12.46
C VAL A 83 6.63 3.01 12.51
N GLN A 84 6.23 4.09 11.87
CA GLN A 84 6.96 5.37 11.92
C GLN A 84 6.52 6.17 13.15
N ASN A 85 7.31 6.08 14.22
CA ASN A 85 7.05 6.81 15.46
C ASN A 85 7.49 8.26 15.32
N LEU A 86 6.55 9.19 15.53
CA LEU A 86 6.78 10.62 15.44
C LEU A 86 6.64 11.26 16.81
N LYS A 87 7.37 12.35 17.00
CA LYS A 87 7.20 13.28 18.11
C LYS A 87 7.06 14.69 17.57
N LEU A 88 5.96 15.35 17.91
CA LEU A 88 5.74 16.76 17.62
C LEU A 88 5.87 17.55 18.91
N GLY A 89 6.94 18.34 19.02
CA GLY A 89 7.22 19.19 20.17
C GLY A 89 6.96 20.66 19.85
N VAL A 90 6.28 21.37 20.76
CA VAL A 90 6.01 22.80 20.65
C VAL A 90 6.88 23.54 21.66
N TYR A 91 7.56 24.58 21.20
CA TYR A 91 8.51 25.38 21.96
C TYR A 91 8.15 26.86 21.88
N ASP A 92 8.40 27.58 22.96
CA ASP A 92 8.38 29.04 23.03
C ASP A 92 9.78 29.56 22.69
N ILE A 93 9.90 30.35 21.62
CA ILE A 93 11.20 30.75 21.09
C ILE A 93 11.51 32.19 21.50
N ASP A 94 12.27 32.34 22.58
CA ASP A 94 12.58 33.63 23.21
C ASP A 94 13.79 34.33 22.58
N ASN A 95 14.61 33.58 21.85
CA ASN A 95 15.88 34.06 21.30
C ASN A 95 15.92 33.94 19.76
N SER A 96 17.06 34.30 19.17
CA SER A 96 17.31 34.17 17.72
C SER A 96 18.18 32.96 17.36
N SER A 97 18.46 32.08 18.32
CA SER A 97 19.23 30.85 18.12
C SER A 97 18.38 29.81 17.40
N SER A 98 19.03 28.92 16.64
CA SER A 98 18.40 27.71 16.12
C SER A 98 18.43 26.55 17.13
N ASP A 99 19.21 26.68 18.20
CA ASP A 99 19.29 25.69 19.27
C ASP A 99 18.11 25.82 20.23
N LEU A 100 17.36 24.73 20.40
CA LEU A 100 16.17 24.66 21.26
C LEU A 100 16.52 24.35 22.73
N GLY A 101 17.80 24.15 23.05
CA GLY A 101 18.24 23.82 24.42
C GLY A 101 17.91 24.89 25.46
N ASP A 102 17.82 26.15 25.01
CA ASP A 102 17.53 27.32 25.85
C ASP A 102 16.07 27.82 25.71
N ASP A 103 15.25 27.15 24.89
CA ASP A 103 13.87 27.54 24.58
C ASP A 103 12.85 26.78 25.46
N ASP A 104 11.71 27.41 25.73
CA ASP A 104 10.76 26.94 26.72
C ASP A 104 9.82 25.86 26.15
N TYR A 105 9.91 24.61 26.62
CA TYR A 105 9.06 23.53 26.11
C TYR A 105 7.60 23.69 26.56
N LEU A 106 6.72 23.96 25.61
CA LEU A 106 5.27 24.16 25.84
C LEU A 106 4.50 22.84 25.89
N GLY A 107 5.09 21.76 25.38
CA GLY A 107 4.51 20.41 25.38
C GLY A 107 4.58 19.76 24.00
N GLY A 108 4.22 18.48 23.92
CA GLY A 108 4.22 17.75 22.66
C GLY A 108 3.39 16.48 22.70
N VAL A 109 3.38 15.77 21.59
CA VAL A 109 2.71 14.48 21.43
C VAL A 109 3.65 13.47 20.77
N GLU A 110 3.63 12.24 21.26
CA GLU A 110 4.21 11.07 20.58
C GLU A 110 3.06 10.29 19.93
N ILE A 111 3.16 10.04 18.62
CA ILE A 111 2.11 9.44 17.80
C ILE A 111 2.76 8.77 16.58
N THR A 112 2.14 7.74 16.00
CA THR A 112 2.66 7.13 14.76
C THR A 112 2.12 7.85 13.52
N LEU A 113 2.88 7.85 12.43
CA LEU A 113 2.39 8.37 11.14
C LEU A 113 1.13 7.60 10.67
N GLY A 114 1.10 6.28 10.90
CA GLY A 114 -0.06 5.42 10.62
C GLY A 114 -1.37 5.93 11.24
N GLN A 115 -1.32 6.33 12.51
CA GLN A 115 -2.49 6.89 13.22
C GLN A 115 -2.95 8.23 12.66
N ILE A 116 -2.02 9.08 12.21
CA ILE A 116 -2.37 10.37 11.62
C ILE A 116 -3.04 10.13 10.26
N VAL A 117 -2.45 9.30 9.39
CA VAL A 117 -3.00 9.07 8.04
C VAL A 117 -4.31 8.29 8.05
N SER A 118 -4.52 7.37 9.02
CA SER A 118 -5.78 6.64 9.16
C SER A 118 -6.95 7.50 9.61
N SER A 119 -6.68 8.54 10.41
CA SER A 119 -7.71 9.49 10.85
C SER A 119 -7.81 10.72 9.95
N LYS A 120 -6.83 10.93 9.06
CA LYS A 120 -6.54 12.16 8.29
C LYS A 120 -6.25 13.40 9.16
N THR A 121 -7.08 13.66 10.17
CA THR A 121 -6.92 14.73 11.16
C THR A 121 -7.01 14.14 12.56
N VAL A 122 -6.05 14.43 13.42
CA VAL A 122 -6.03 13.99 14.81
C VAL A 122 -5.78 15.16 15.75
N THR A 123 -6.56 15.24 16.82
CA THR A 123 -6.34 16.20 17.92
C THR A 123 -5.94 15.44 19.19
N ARG A 124 -4.87 15.90 19.85
CA ARG A 124 -4.35 15.31 21.09
C ARG A 124 -4.02 16.40 22.12
N PRO A 125 -4.17 16.10 23.42
CA PRO A 125 -3.67 16.98 24.47
C PRO A 125 -2.14 17.01 24.44
N LEU A 126 -1.56 18.20 24.63
CA LEU A 126 -0.12 18.37 24.76
C LEU A 126 0.35 17.84 26.11
N GLN A 127 1.54 17.23 26.13
CA GLN A 127 2.17 16.69 27.33
C GLN A 127 3.57 17.27 27.52
N LEU A 128 3.90 17.66 28.75
CA LEU A 128 5.27 18.08 29.12
C LEU A 128 6.21 16.88 29.21
N LYS A 129 5.65 15.73 29.59
CA LYS A 129 6.28 14.41 29.61
C LYS A 129 5.18 13.36 29.62
N LYS A 130 5.52 12.11 29.32
CA LYS A 130 4.57 10.99 29.29
C LYS A 130 3.65 10.99 30.52
N GLY A 131 2.35 11.15 30.28
CA GLY A 131 1.31 11.15 31.33
C GLY A 131 1.17 12.45 32.13
N LYS A 132 1.97 13.50 31.86
CA LYS A 132 1.85 14.83 32.51
C LYS A 132 1.32 15.85 31.50
N PRO A 133 0.04 16.28 31.60
CA PRO A 133 -0.54 17.28 30.73
C PRO A 133 0.21 18.62 30.75
N ALA A 134 0.28 19.29 29.61
CA ALA A 134 0.76 20.66 29.45
C ALA A 134 -0.42 21.64 29.51
N GLY A 135 -1.00 21.81 30.70
CA GLY A 135 -2.18 22.65 30.89
C GLY A 135 -3.40 22.13 30.13
N LYS A 136 -4.10 23.02 29.42
CA LYS A 136 -5.23 22.70 28.53
C LYS A 136 -4.83 22.69 27.04
N GLY A 137 -3.53 22.71 26.78
CA GLY A 137 -2.98 22.78 25.44
C GLY A 137 -3.35 21.56 24.61
N THR A 138 -3.71 21.79 23.35
CA THR A 138 -3.97 20.74 22.37
C THR A 138 -3.19 21.01 21.10
N ILE A 139 -2.83 19.93 20.40
CA ILE A 139 -2.24 19.95 19.07
C ILE A 139 -3.17 19.20 18.12
N THR A 140 -3.41 19.79 16.96
CA THR A 140 -4.16 19.19 15.85
C THR A 140 -3.20 19.02 14.67
N ILE A 141 -3.17 17.79 14.13
CA ILE A 141 -2.30 17.39 13.04
C ILE A 141 -3.19 16.87 11.91
N THR A 142 -3.03 17.42 10.71
CA THR A 142 -3.73 16.97 9.50
C THR A 142 -2.72 16.50 8.46
N ALA A 143 -2.89 15.29 7.95
CA ALA A 143 -2.07 14.71 6.89
C ALA A 143 -2.73 14.87 5.51
N GLU A 144 -1.91 15.15 4.51
CA GLU A 144 -2.26 15.11 3.09
C GLU A 144 -1.16 14.38 2.31
N GLU A 145 -1.53 13.54 1.34
CA GLU A 145 -0.55 12.91 0.46
C GLU A 145 -0.14 13.87 -0.67
N ILE A 146 1.17 14.05 -0.86
CA ILE A 146 1.74 14.85 -1.93
C ILE A 146 1.80 14.00 -3.20
N LYS A 147 0.87 14.22 -4.12
CA LYS A 147 0.83 13.52 -5.41
C LYS A 147 0.06 14.27 -6.48
N ASP A 148 0.32 13.89 -7.73
CA ASP A 148 -0.64 14.07 -8.81
C ASP A 148 -1.37 12.74 -9.05
N ASN A 149 -2.64 12.69 -8.67
CA ASN A 149 -3.49 11.51 -8.87
C ASN A 149 -4.08 11.45 -10.29
N ARG A 150 -3.73 12.37 -11.18
CA ARG A 150 -4.23 12.38 -12.55
C ARG A 150 -3.45 11.39 -13.41
N ALA A 151 -4.19 10.59 -14.16
CA ALA A 151 -3.66 9.76 -15.24
C ALA A 151 -4.48 10.00 -16.51
N ILE A 152 -3.92 9.60 -17.65
CA ILE A 152 -4.58 9.71 -18.93
C ILE A 152 -4.79 8.31 -19.52
N GLU A 153 -6.04 8.00 -19.86
CA GLU A 153 -6.39 6.83 -20.67
C GLU A 153 -6.41 7.25 -22.14
N LEU A 154 -5.61 6.57 -22.96
CA LEU A 154 -5.41 6.87 -24.36
C LEU A 154 -5.73 5.66 -25.24
N GLU A 155 -6.36 5.93 -26.39
CA GLU A 155 -6.50 4.99 -27.50
C GLU A 155 -6.04 5.70 -28.77
N TRP A 156 -5.17 5.05 -29.55
CA TRP A 156 -4.60 5.61 -30.76
C TRP A 156 -4.93 4.76 -31.96
N GLU A 157 -5.05 5.40 -33.12
CA GLU A 157 -5.14 4.73 -34.41
C GLU A 157 -4.25 5.43 -35.43
N ALA A 158 -3.88 4.73 -36.49
CA ALA A 158 -3.22 5.33 -37.63
C ALA A 158 -3.88 4.91 -38.94
N LYS A 159 -3.64 5.69 -40.00
CA LYS A 159 -4.14 5.43 -41.35
C LYS A 159 -3.07 5.69 -42.38
N ASN A 160 -3.04 4.83 -43.40
CA ASN A 160 -2.14 4.91 -44.55
C ASN A 160 -0.66 5.03 -44.15
N LEU A 161 -0.23 4.25 -43.14
CA LEU A 161 1.18 4.18 -42.80
C LEU A 161 2.02 3.67 -43.98
N ASP A 162 3.25 4.17 -44.08
CA ASP A 162 4.16 3.68 -45.12
C ASP A 162 4.53 2.22 -44.89
N LYS A 163 4.47 1.44 -45.98
CA LYS A 163 4.95 0.07 -46.04
C LYS A 163 6.48 0.05 -45.93
N LYS A 164 7.01 -0.70 -44.96
CA LYS A 164 8.46 -0.85 -44.74
C LYS A 164 8.96 -2.24 -45.16
N ASP A 165 8.16 -3.28 -44.92
CA ASP A 165 8.48 -4.65 -45.35
C ASP A 165 8.42 -4.92 -46.86
N THR A 166 9.32 -5.81 -47.30
CA THR A 166 9.33 -6.33 -48.68
C THR A 166 8.19 -7.33 -48.92
N PHE A 167 7.96 -8.26 -47.99
CA PHE A 167 6.95 -9.34 -48.05
C PHE A 167 5.88 -9.26 -46.96
N GLY A 168 5.20 -8.13 -46.86
CA GLY A 168 4.13 -7.90 -45.88
C GLY A 168 3.77 -6.43 -45.84
N LYS A 169 2.77 -5.99 -45.08
CA LYS A 169 2.68 -4.61 -44.62
C LYS A 169 3.52 -4.47 -43.36
N SER A 170 3.80 -3.24 -42.96
CA SER A 170 4.46 -2.94 -41.70
C SER A 170 3.71 -3.55 -40.51
N ASP A 171 4.46 -3.86 -39.45
CA ASP A 171 4.10 -4.27 -38.10
C ASP A 171 4.23 -3.08 -37.11
N PRO A 172 3.37 -2.03 -37.20
CA PRO A 172 3.62 -0.77 -36.50
C PRO A 172 3.37 -0.83 -34.98
N PHE A 173 4.17 -0.06 -34.25
CA PHE A 173 3.97 0.30 -32.84
C PHE A 173 4.31 1.78 -32.61
N LEU A 174 3.85 2.33 -31.48
CA LEU A 174 4.13 3.69 -31.05
C LEU A 174 5.05 3.70 -29.82
N GLU A 175 5.96 4.67 -29.80
CA GLU A 175 6.79 5.01 -28.65
C GLU A 175 6.53 6.46 -28.24
N PHE A 176 6.22 6.67 -26.97
CA PHE A 176 5.97 7.97 -26.38
C PHE A 176 7.17 8.39 -25.57
N PHE A 177 7.64 9.61 -25.82
CA PHE A 177 8.78 10.18 -25.12
C PHE A 177 8.41 11.51 -24.48
N ARG A 178 8.85 11.69 -23.24
CA ARG A 178 8.80 12.98 -22.54
C ARG A 178 10.11 13.73 -22.71
N GLN A 179 10.06 15.05 -22.66
CA GLN A 179 11.25 15.88 -22.63
C GLN A 179 11.72 16.10 -21.18
N GLY A 180 12.95 15.70 -20.87
CA GLY A 180 13.64 16.01 -19.62
C GLY A 180 14.08 17.48 -19.58
N ASP A 181 14.44 17.97 -18.38
CA ASP A 181 14.89 19.36 -18.21
C ASP A 181 16.23 19.64 -18.89
N ASP A 182 17.01 18.59 -19.18
CA ASP A 182 18.22 18.64 -20.01
C ASP A 182 17.92 18.65 -21.53
N GLY A 183 16.64 18.70 -21.90
CA GLY A 183 16.16 18.70 -23.28
C GLY A 183 16.13 17.32 -23.94
N LYS A 184 16.59 16.26 -23.29
CA LYS A 184 16.63 14.91 -23.87
C LYS A 184 15.27 14.22 -23.81
N TRP A 185 15.00 13.40 -24.82
CA TRP A 185 13.80 12.57 -24.89
C TRP A 185 13.99 11.28 -24.08
N GLN A 186 13.03 10.95 -23.23
CA GLN A 186 13.01 9.74 -22.41
C GLN A 186 11.76 8.92 -22.74
N LEU A 187 11.92 7.63 -23.06
CA LEU A 187 10.81 6.73 -23.34
C LEU A 187 9.96 6.56 -22.09
N VAL A 188 8.64 6.75 -22.20
CA VAL A 188 7.69 6.62 -21.08
C VAL A 188 6.61 5.59 -21.35
N HIS A 189 6.35 5.25 -22.62
CA HIS A 189 5.40 4.20 -22.98
C HIS A 189 5.69 3.64 -24.37
N ARG A 190 5.40 2.36 -24.57
CA ARG A 190 5.42 1.67 -25.86
C ARG A 190 4.14 0.84 -26.00
N THR A 191 3.46 0.94 -27.14
CA THR A 191 2.26 0.12 -27.42
C THR A 191 2.63 -1.30 -27.82
N GLU A 192 1.64 -2.18 -27.96
CA GLU A 192 1.85 -3.45 -28.64
C GLU A 192 2.16 -3.27 -30.13
N VAL A 193 2.77 -4.30 -30.71
CA VAL A 193 3.01 -4.42 -32.15
C VAL A 193 1.76 -4.97 -32.83
N VAL A 194 1.27 -4.27 -33.86
CA VAL A 194 0.13 -4.72 -34.67
C VAL A 194 0.63 -5.25 -36.01
N LYS A 195 0.63 -6.57 -36.20
CA LYS A 195 1.24 -7.19 -37.38
C LYS A 195 0.49 -6.91 -38.70
N ASN A 196 1.24 -6.70 -39.77
CA ASN A 196 0.82 -6.64 -41.16
C ASN A 196 -0.35 -5.66 -41.38
N ASN A 197 -0.21 -4.43 -40.86
CA ASN A 197 -1.29 -3.45 -40.81
C ASN A 197 -0.81 -2.01 -41.03
N LEU A 198 -1.33 -1.35 -42.07
CA LEU A 198 -1.06 0.08 -42.35
C LEU A 198 -2.12 1.03 -41.75
N ASN A 199 -3.16 0.47 -41.12
CA ASN A 199 -4.24 1.20 -40.46
C ASN A 199 -4.50 0.62 -39.05
N PRO A 200 -3.48 0.55 -38.18
CA PRO A 200 -3.61 -0.05 -36.86
C PRO A 200 -4.53 0.74 -35.95
N THR A 201 -5.19 0.04 -35.03
CA THR A 201 -5.71 0.60 -33.78
C THR A 201 -4.98 -0.14 -32.66
N TRP A 202 -4.31 0.60 -31.79
CA TRP A 202 -3.62 0.02 -30.63
C TRP A 202 -4.57 -0.07 -29.44
N LYS A 203 -4.32 -1.01 -28.54
CA LYS A 203 -5.08 -1.21 -27.30
C LYS A 203 -5.05 0.06 -26.46
N LYS A 204 -6.14 0.27 -25.71
CA LYS A 204 -6.19 1.30 -24.69
C LYS A 204 -5.10 1.08 -23.65
N PHE A 205 -4.46 2.16 -23.23
CA PHE A 205 -3.51 2.15 -22.12
C PHE A 205 -3.74 3.35 -21.21
N THR A 206 -3.22 3.25 -19.98
CA THR A 206 -3.28 4.32 -18.99
C THR A 206 -1.87 4.65 -18.52
N ILE A 207 -1.55 5.94 -18.43
CA ILE A 207 -0.26 6.42 -17.91
C ILE A 207 -0.47 7.59 -16.92
N PRO A 208 0.19 7.59 -15.75
CA PRO A 208 0.17 8.74 -14.85
C PRO A 208 0.71 10.01 -15.53
N LEU A 209 0.12 11.18 -15.26
CA LEU A 209 0.59 12.43 -15.85
C LEU A 209 2.01 12.79 -15.40
N GLN A 210 2.38 12.45 -14.17
CA GLN A 210 3.74 12.62 -13.68
C GLN A 210 4.75 11.85 -14.54
N THR A 211 4.42 10.62 -14.91
CA THR A 211 5.25 9.79 -15.80
C THR A 211 5.27 10.35 -17.21
N LEU A 212 4.10 10.67 -17.78
CA LEU A 212 3.97 11.11 -19.16
C LEU A 212 4.60 12.48 -19.41
N CYS A 213 4.33 13.48 -18.58
CA CYS A 213 4.65 14.88 -18.85
C CYS A 213 5.02 15.70 -17.61
N TYR A 214 5.47 15.07 -16.53
CA TYR A 214 5.75 15.73 -15.25
C TYR A 214 4.58 16.57 -14.72
N SER A 215 3.35 16.09 -14.94
CA SER A 215 2.11 16.75 -14.51
C SER A 215 1.81 18.08 -15.22
N ASP A 216 2.65 18.50 -16.17
CA ASP A 216 2.48 19.68 -17.01
C ASP A 216 1.85 19.30 -18.35
N LEU A 217 0.59 19.71 -18.55
CA LEU A 217 -0.18 19.38 -19.75
C LEU A 217 0.33 20.07 -21.01
N GLU A 218 1.14 21.11 -20.86
CA GLU A 218 1.71 21.89 -21.96
C GLU A 218 3.10 21.39 -22.37
N ARG A 219 3.72 20.53 -21.56
CA ARG A 219 5.07 20.00 -21.83
C ARG A 219 5.06 19.17 -23.14
N PRO A 220 6.00 19.40 -24.07
CA PRO A 220 6.09 18.65 -25.31
C PRO A 220 6.31 17.16 -25.11
N LEU A 221 5.61 16.37 -25.91
CA LEU A 221 5.74 14.92 -26.04
C LEU A 221 6.15 14.59 -27.47
N LYS A 222 7.12 13.70 -27.63
CA LYS A 222 7.48 13.15 -28.94
C LYS A 222 6.84 11.77 -29.07
N VAL A 223 6.28 11.49 -30.23
CA VAL A 223 5.75 10.17 -30.56
C VAL A 223 6.46 9.68 -31.82
N ASP A 224 7.08 8.51 -31.72
CA ASP A 224 7.67 7.80 -32.85
C ASP A 224 6.78 6.63 -33.23
N CYS A 225 6.51 6.48 -34.53
CA CYS A 225 5.87 5.30 -35.09
C CYS A 225 6.92 4.52 -35.89
N SER A 226 7.12 3.27 -35.51
CA SER A 226 8.16 2.40 -36.06
C SER A 226 7.57 1.06 -36.50
N ASP A 227 8.23 0.44 -37.47
CA ASP A 227 7.99 -0.91 -37.91
C ASP A 227 8.80 -1.90 -37.08
N TYR A 228 8.19 -3.02 -36.67
CA TYR A 228 8.87 -4.00 -35.82
C TYR A 228 9.68 -5.01 -36.63
N ASP A 229 11.01 -4.93 -36.51
CA ASP A 229 11.93 -5.99 -36.94
C ASP A 229 12.37 -6.92 -35.80
N SER A 230 12.41 -8.23 -36.05
CA SER A 230 12.75 -9.25 -35.04
C SER A 230 14.21 -9.20 -34.55
N ASP A 231 15.10 -8.55 -35.31
CA ASP A 231 16.51 -8.36 -34.94
C ASP A 231 16.75 -7.13 -34.06
N GLY A 232 15.69 -6.39 -33.74
CA GLY A 232 15.72 -5.19 -32.92
C GLY A 232 16.06 -3.90 -33.67
N SER A 233 16.31 -3.96 -34.98
CA SER A 233 16.65 -2.80 -35.82
C SER A 233 15.43 -2.09 -36.39
N HIS A 234 14.43 -1.85 -35.53
CA HIS A 234 13.12 -1.32 -35.89
C HIS A 234 13.17 -0.08 -36.81
N ASP A 235 12.42 -0.16 -37.90
CA ASP A 235 12.44 0.82 -38.98
C ASP A 235 11.50 2.01 -38.71
N LEU A 236 12.04 3.22 -38.53
CA LEU A 236 11.20 4.42 -38.28
C LEU A 236 10.27 4.69 -39.46
N ILE A 237 8.95 4.75 -39.22
CA ILE A 237 7.94 5.17 -40.20
C ILE A 237 7.87 6.70 -40.21
N GLY A 238 7.80 7.31 -39.03
CA GLY A 238 7.89 8.76 -38.85
C GLY A 238 7.63 9.19 -37.40
N SER A 239 7.73 10.50 -37.16
CA SER A 239 7.63 11.09 -35.83
C SER A 239 6.75 12.34 -35.86
N PHE A 240 6.20 12.70 -34.70
CA PHE A 240 5.55 13.99 -34.47
C PHE A 240 5.70 14.44 -33.01
N THR A 241 5.37 15.69 -32.73
CA THR A 241 5.31 16.25 -31.38
C THR A 241 3.89 16.66 -31.06
N THR A 242 3.48 16.47 -29.81
CA THR A 242 2.16 16.87 -29.29
C THR A 242 2.28 17.27 -27.82
N LYS A 243 1.16 17.59 -27.17
CA LYS A 243 1.04 17.85 -25.73
C LYS A 243 -0.32 17.35 -25.24
N VAL A 244 -0.47 17.16 -23.94
CA VAL A 244 -1.71 16.59 -23.39
C VAL A 244 -2.92 17.48 -23.67
N SER A 245 -2.77 18.80 -23.56
CA SER A 245 -3.85 19.73 -23.87
C SER A 245 -4.31 19.69 -25.34
N ASP A 246 -3.45 19.31 -26.28
CA ASP A 246 -3.83 19.09 -27.67
C ASP A 246 -4.59 17.78 -27.84
N MET A 247 -4.13 16.70 -27.19
CA MET A 247 -4.80 15.40 -27.22
C MET A 247 -6.22 15.46 -26.64
N GLN A 248 -6.43 16.25 -25.58
CA GLN A 248 -7.74 16.42 -24.94
C GLN A 248 -8.80 17.08 -25.84
N LYS A 249 -8.39 17.73 -26.94
CA LYS A 249 -9.34 18.35 -27.89
C LYS A 249 -10.24 17.33 -28.59
N THR A 250 -9.90 16.04 -28.58
CA THR A 250 -10.78 14.96 -29.07
C THR A 250 -12.12 14.92 -28.36
N ALA A 251 -12.20 15.40 -27.11
CA ALA A 251 -13.45 15.47 -26.35
C ALA A 251 -14.49 16.42 -26.99
N HIS A 252 -14.07 17.29 -27.91
CA HIS A 252 -14.95 18.23 -28.63
C HIS A 252 -15.48 17.67 -29.97
N GLY A 253 -15.33 16.37 -30.22
CA GLY A 253 -15.89 15.68 -31.40
C GLY A 253 -15.05 15.79 -32.68
N SER A 254 -13.96 16.56 -32.66
CA SER A 254 -12.99 16.62 -33.76
C SER A 254 -11.85 15.62 -33.53
N PRO A 255 -11.53 14.73 -34.48
CA PRO A 255 -10.38 13.84 -34.35
C PRO A 255 -9.09 14.67 -34.32
N VAL A 256 -8.25 14.45 -33.31
CA VAL A 256 -6.93 15.07 -33.22
C VAL A 256 -5.97 14.20 -34.02
N GLN A 257 -5.42 14.77 -35.09
CA GLN A 257 -4.60 14.06 -36.07
C GLN A 257 -3.21 14.70 -36.17
N PHE A 258 -2.21 13.87 -36.39
CA PHE A 258 -0.83 14.24 -36.56
C PHE A 258 -0.27 13.58 -37.80
N ASP A 259 0.32 14.39 -38.68
CA ASP A 259 1.09 13.87 -39.80
C ASP A 259 2.33 13.16 -39.26
N CYS A 260 2.51 11.89 -39.65
CA CYS A 260 3.69 11.12 -39.29
C CYS A 260 4.84 11.51 -40.23
N ILE A 261 5.86 12.21 -39.72
CA ILE A 261 6.92 12.78 -40.55
C ILE A 261 8.22 11.99 -40.42
N HIS A 262 8.68 11.39 -41.52
CA HIS A 262 10.01 10.80 -41.60
C HIS A 262 11.07 11.88 -41.90
N PRO A 263 12.04 12.14 -41.00
CA PRO A 263 12.99 13.25 -41.15
C PRO A 263 13.79 13.19 -42.47
N GLU A 264 14.26 12.01 -42.86
CA GLU A 264 15.01 11.88 -44.12
C GLU A 264 14.16 12.09 -45.37
N LYS A 265 12.91 11.59 -45.41
CA LYS A 265 12.03 11.76 -46.57
C LYS A 265 11.66 13.23 -46.75
N GLN A 266 11.40 13.94 -45.64
CA GLN A 266 11.13 15.38 -45.65
C GLN A 266 12.31 16.19 -46.21
N LYS A 267 13.56 15.82 -45.86
CA LYS A 267 14.77 16.47 -46.41
C LYS A 267 15.01 16.13 -47.88
N LYS A 268 14.76 14.88 -48.30
CA LYS A 268 15.15 14.37 -49.63
C LYS A 268 14.08 14.57 -50.72
N LYS A 269 12.78 14.63 -50.37
CA LYS A 269 11.67 14.62 -51.33
C LYS A 269 10.79 15.86 -51.19
N LYS A 270 10.89 16.81 -52.13
CA LYS A 270 10.07 18.04 -52.13
C LYS A 270 8.56 17.81 -52.17
N SER A 271 8.10 16.68 -52.73
CA SER A 271 6.68 16.31 -52.81
C SER A 271 6.17 15.48 -51.62
N TYR A 272 7.03 15.18 -50.64
CA TYR A 272 6.65 14.39 -49.48
C TYR A 272 5.67 15.15 -48.59
N LYS A 273 4.56 14.49 -48.23
CA LYS A 273 3.56 15.04 -47.32
C LYS A 273 3.69 14.43 -45.92
N ASN A 274 3.53 13.11 -45.82
CA ASN A 274 3.68 12.34 -44.59
C ASN A 274 3.94 10.85 -44.93
N SER A 275 4.23 10.04 -43.91
CA SER A 275 4.33 8.57 -43.95
C SER A 275 3.07 7.93 -43.37
N GLY A 276 1.92 8.59 -43.50
CA GLY A 276 0.66 8.27 -42.83
C GLY A 276 0.24 9.29 -41.77
N VAL A 277 -0.95 9.08 -41.21
CA VAL A 277 -1.55 9.96 -40.20
C VAL A 277 -1.82 9.15 -38.94
N VAL A 278 -1.38 9.64 -37.80
CA VAL A 278 -1.66 9.06 -36.47
C VAL A 278 -2.68 9.95 -35.77
N SER A 279 -3.67 9.37 -35.11
CA SER A 279 -4.75 10.12 -34.47
C SER A 279 -5.13 9.57 -33.12
N VAL A 280 -5.52 10.48 -32.22
CA VAL A 280 -6.09 10.13 -30.92
C VAL A 280 -7.53 9.70 -31.13
N LYS A 281 -7.81 8.43 -30.89
CA LYS A 281 -9.16 7.84 -30.98
C LYS A 281 -9.95 8.11 -29.70
N SER A 282 -9.29 8.04 -28.54
CA SER A 282 -9.87 8.38 -27.24
C SER A 282 -8.81 8.99 -26.33
N CYS A 283 -9.18 10.01 -25.57
CA CYS A 283 -8.35 10.62 -24.56
C CYS A 283 -9.23 11.02 -23.37
N LYS A 284 -9.04 10.36 -22.24
CA LYS A 284 -9.79 10.60 -21.00
C LYS A 284 -8.83 10.87 -19.86
N LEU A 285 -8.98 12.02 -19.22
CA LEU A 285 -8.33 12.29 -17.95
C LEU A 285 -9.09 11.53 -16.85
N ILE A 286 -8.39 10.72 -16.08
CA ILE A 286 -8.95 9.92 -15.00
C ILE A 286 -8.18 10.15 -13.71
N THR A 287 -8.83 9.88 -12.58
CA THR A 287 -8.19 9.87 -11.27
C THR A 287 -7.72 8.45 -10.95
N GLN A 288 -6.44 8.30 -10.62
CA GLN A 288 -5.87 7.08 -10.06
C GLN A 288 -5.72 7.25 -8.56
N TYR A 289 -6.51 6.47 -7.82
CA TYR A 289 -6.47 6.49 -6.37
C TYR A 289 -5.34 5.63 -5.82
N THR A 290 -4.67 6.13 -4.79
CA THR A 290 -3.63 5.41 -4.05
C THR A 290 -4.23 4.74 -2.81
N PHE A 291 -3.44 3.92 -2.13
CA PHE A 291 -3.82 3.35 -0.84
C PHE A 291 -4.19 4.42 0.19
N LEU A 292 -3.39 5.49 0.29
CA LEU A 292 -3.65 6.58 1.23
C LEU A 292 -4.94 7.35 0.90
N ASP A 293 -5.37 7.43 -0.36
CA ASP A 293 -6.70 8.01 -0.66
C ASP A 293 -7.81 7.25 0.04
N TYR A 294 -7.77 5.91 -0.02
CA TYR A 294 -8.79 5.06 0.61
C TYR A 294 -8.74 5.21 2.13
N VAL A 295 -7.55 5.07 2.73
CA VAL A 295 -7.36 5.15 4.18
C VAL A 295 -7.71 6.53 4.73
N MET A 296 -7.17 7.62 4.16
CA MET A 296 -7.51 8.99 4.57
C MET A 296 -8.96 9.37 4.23
N GLY A 297 -9.58 8.67 3.27
CA GLY A 297 -11.00 8.77 2.95
C GLY A 297 -11.91 8.18 4.02
N GLY A 298 -11.38 7.29 4.88
CA GLY A 298 -12.11 6.59 5.93
C GLY A 298 -12.34 5.10 5.66
N CYS A 299 -11.63 4.49 4.70
CA CYS A 299 -11.61 3.04 4.54
C CYS A 299 -10.90 2.40 5.74
N GLN A 300 -11.58 1.47 6.42
CA GLN A 300 -11.03 0.72 7.53
C GLN A 300 -10.34 -0.56 7.06
N ILE A 301 -9.20 -0.88 7.69
CA ILE A 301 -8.49 -2.15 7.48
C ILE A 301 -8.73 -3.01 8.72
N ASN A 302 -9.59 -4.01 8.57
CA ASN A 302 -10.01 -4.92 9.64
C ASN A 302 -9.03 -6.08 9.72
N PHE A 303 -8.43 -6.31 10.88
CA PHE A 303 -7.40 -7.31 11.07
C PHE A 303 -7.91 -8.53 11.84
N THR A 304 -7.76 -9.73 11.27
CA THR A 304 -8.13 -11.02 11.90
C THR A 304 -6.91 -11.92 11.99
N VAL A 305 -6.77 -12.65 13.10
CA VAL A 305 -5.64 -13.56 13.32
C VAL A 305 -6.12 -15.00 13.46
N GLY A 306 -5.51 -15.91 12.72
CA GLY A 306 -5.63 -17.37 12.86
C GLY A 306 -4.32 -17.97 13.35
N ILE A 307 -4.36 -18.71 14.44
CA ILE A 307 -3.18 -19.36 15.03
C ILE A 307 -3.36 -20.88 14.96
N ASP A 308 -2.37 -21.55 14.37
CA ASP A 308 -2.27 -22.99 14.34
C ASP A 308 -1.94 -23.54 15.73
N PHE A 309 -2.74 -24.50 16.20
CA PHE A 309 -2.54 -25.27 17.43
C PHE A 309 -2.53 -26.78 17.14
N THR A 310 -2.02 -27.18 15.99
CA THR A 310 -1.88 -28.59 15.63
C THR A 310 -0.71 -29.25 16.37
N GLY A 311 -0.74 -30.58 16.44
CA GLY A 311 0.20 -31.41 17.18
C GLY A 311 1.60 -31.44 16.59
N SER A 312 1.80 -31.02 15.33
CA SER A 312 3.12 -30.84 14.72
C SER A 312 4.00 -29.86 15.49
N ASN A 313 3.38 -28.90 16.20
CA ASN A 313 4.05 -27.93 17.07
C ASN A 313 4.71 -28.55 18.31
N GLY A 314 4.41 -29.81 18.64
CA GLY A 314 4.92 -30.50 19.83
C GLY A 314 4.32 -30.00 21.15
N ASP A 315 4.58 -30.72 22.24
CA ASP A 315 4.04 -30.40 23.58
C ASP A 315 4.49 -29.00 24.04
N PRO A 316 3.58 -28.04 24.31
CA PRO A 316 3.93 -26.67 24.70
C PRO A 316 4.79 -26.56 25.98
N ARG A 317 4.87 -27.63 26.78
CA ARG A 317 5.74 -27.70 27.98
C ARG A 317 7.19 -28.07 27.64
N SER A 318 7.42 -28.59 26.43
CA SER A 318 8.75 -28.97 25.95
C SER A 318 9.46 -27.75 25.35
N PRO A 319 10.73 -27.48 25.71
CA PRO A 319 11.52 -26.41 25.09
C PRO A 319 11.69 -26.51 23.57
N ASN A 320 11.44 -27.69 22.99
CA ASN A 320 11.51 -27.91 21.54
C ASN A 320 10.18 -27.59 20.81
N SER A 321 9.10 -27.27 21.53
CA SER A 321 7.83 -26.92 20.93
C SER A 321 7.87 -25.49 20.37
N LEU A 322 7.20 -25.28 19.24
CA LEU A 322 7.04 -23.94 18.65
C LEU A 322 6.09 -23.05 19.46
N HIS A 323 5.25 -23.65 20.32
CA HIS A 323 4.42 -22.93 21.29
C HIS A 323 5.08 -22.74 22.66
N TYR A 324 6.28 -23.30 22.88
CA TYR A 324 7.00 -23.15 24.15
C TYR A 324 7.24 -21.68 24.47
N MET A 325 6.82 -21.25 25.66
CA MET A 325 7.10 -19.90 26.13
C MET A 325 8.52 -19.85 26.70
N SER A 326 9.42 -19.12 26.04
CA SER A 326 10.75 -18.85 26.59
C SER A 326 10.70 -17.97 27.84
N ALA A 327 11.85 -17.79 28.51
CA ALA A 327 11.92 -17.03 29.76
C ALA A 327 11.48 -15.56 29.64
N ASP A 328 11.60 -14.98 28.45
CA ASP A 328 11.08 -13.65 28.08
C ASP A 328 9.58 -13.66 27.70
N GLY A 329 8.95 -14.83 27.72
CA GLY A 329 7.53 -15.03 27.43
C GLY A 329 7.17 -14.93 25.94
N LEU A 330 8.15 -15.13 25.05
CA LEU A 330 7.95 -15.12 23.60
C LEU A 330 8.12 -16.53 22.98
N ASN A 331 7.68 -16.64 21.74
CA ASN A 331 7.93 -17.76 20.84
C ASN A 331 7.76 -17.24 19.40
N GLN A 332 8.00 -18.08 18.38
CA GLN A 332 7.93 -17.61 16.99
C GLN A 332 6.54 -17.10 16.59
N TYR A 333 5.47 -17.72 17.09
CA TYR A 333 4.09 -17.24 16.87
C TYR A 333 3.89 -15.82 17.41
N LEU A 334 4.27 -15.58 18.66
CA LEU A 334 4.13 -14.27 19.30
C LEU A 334 5.03 -13.23 18.66
N SER A 335 6.25 -13.59 18.27
CA SER A 335 7.17 -12.69 17.57
C SER A 335 6.64 -12.29 16.19
N ALA A 336 6.08 -13.23 15.43
CA ALA A 336 5.43 -12.94 14.16
C ALA A 336 4.19 -12.05 14.34
N LEU A 337 3.32 -12.39 15.31
CA LEU A 337 2.14 -11.63 15.66
C LEU A 337 2.49 -10.18 16.03
N TRP A 338 3.50 -9.97 16.88
CA TRP A 338 3.94 -8.62 17.25
C TRP A 338 4.46 -7.85 16.06
N SER A 339 5.24 -8.49 15.19
CA SER A 339 5.85 -7.83 14.03
C SER A 339 4.79 -7.31 13.06
N VAL A 340 3.85 -8.16 12.66
CA VAL A 340 2.79 -7.80 11.69
C VAL A 340 1.72 -6.94 12.34
N GLY A 341 1.25 -7.36 13.52
CA GLY A 341 0.14 -6.71 14.22
C GLY A 341 0.46 -5.28 14.64
N HIS A 342 1.72 -4.97 14.98
CA HIS A 342 2.10 -3.61 15.35
C HIS A 342 1.94 -2.59 14.24
N VAL A 343 2.11 -3.01 12.98
CA VAL A 343 1.95 -2.14 11.83
C VAL A 343 0.46 -2.01 11.47
N VAL A 344 -0.25 -3.13 11.35
CA VAL A 344 -1.64 -3.12 10.86
C VAL A 344 -2.60 -2.45 11.84
N GLN A 345 -2.35 -2.54 13.16
CA GLN A 345 -3.25 -1.99 14.18
C GLN A 345 -3.47 -0.47 14.10
N ASP A 346 -2.64 0.30 13.40
CA ASP A 346 -2.80 1.74 13.27
C ASP A 346 -3.82 2.13 12.18
N TYR A 347 -4.22 1.17 11.36
CA TYR A 347 -5.22 1.31 10.29
C TYR A 347 -6.59 0.74 10.68
N ASP A 348 -6.69 0.19 11.88
CA ASP A 348 -7.93 -0.23 12.51
C ASP A 348 -8.34 0.83 13.56
N THR A 349 -9.57 1.31 13.49
CA THR A 349 -10.04 2.44 14.30
C THR A 349 -10.36 2.02 15.75
N ASP A 350 -10.96 0.85 15.94
CA ASP A 350 -11.37 0.38 17.28
C ASP A 350 -10.30 -0.49 17.93
N LYS A 351 -9.36 -1.01 17.13
CA LYS A 351 -8.30 -1.92 17.57
C LYS A 351 -8.90 -3.16 18.26
N LEU A 352 -10.07 -3.60 17.83
CA LEU A 352 -10.71 -4.83 18.27
C LEU A 352 -10.48 -5.89 17.20
N PHE A 353 -9.64 -6.87 17.52
CA PHE A 353 -9.22 -7.88 16.55
C PHE A 353 -9.84 -9.24 16.85
N PRO A 354 -10.64 -9.81 15.93
CA PRO A 354 -11.02 -11.21 16.00
C PRO A 354 -9.78 -12.10 15.99
N ALA A 355 -9.67 -12.98 16.97
CA ALA A 355 -8.56 -13.92 17.04
C ALA A 355 -9.07 -15.35 17.22
N PHE A 356 -8.62 -16.23 16.35
CA PHE A 356 -9.04 -17.62 16.27
C PHE A 356 -7.85 -18.57 16.35
N GLY A 357 -8.09 -19.76 16.90
CA GLY A 357 -7.19 -20.90 16.81
C GLY A 357 -7.78 -21.99 15.92
N PHE A 358 -6.94 -22.87 15.39
CA PHE A 358 -7.40 -24.05 14.64
C PHE A 358 -6.50 -25.26 14.89
N GLY A 359 -7.04 -26.47 14.73
CA GLY A 359 -6.29 -27.72 14.85
C GLY A 359 -6.18 -28.29 16.26
N ALA A 360 -7.02 -27.85 17.21
CA ALA A 360 -6.95 -28.30 18.61
C ALA A 360 -8.28 -28.88 19.12
N LYS A 361 -8.19 -29.75 20.12
CA LYS A 361 -9.34 -30.27 20.89
C LYS A 361 -9.58 -29.36 22.09
N LEU A 362 -10.84 -28.96 22.28
CA LEU A 362 -11.23 -27.98 23.30
C LEU A 362 -11.84 -28.66 24.55
N PRO A 363 -11.77 -28.01 25.72
CA PRO A 363 -12.54 -28.42 26.89
C PRO A 363 -14.05 -28.26 26.66
N PRO A 364 -14.90 -28.99 27.43
CA PRO A 364 -14.53 -29.97 28.45
C PRO A 364 -14.33 -31.40 27.91
N ASP A 365 -14.79 -31.68 26.69
CA ASP A 365 -14.99 -33.04 26.19
C ASP A 365 -13.81 -33.59 25.38
N TYR A 366 -13.01 -32.71 24.75
CA TYR A 366 -11.80 -33.03 23.99
C TYR A 366 -12.01 -34.14 22.93
N GLN A 367 -13.22 -34.27 22.39
CA GLN A 367 -13.59 -35.38 21.52
C GLN A 367 -13.02 -35.20 20.10
N ALA A 368 -13.40 -34.09 19.45
CA ALA A 368 -13.02 -33.77 18.08
C ALA A 368 -12.10 -32.54 18.02
N ALA A 369 -11.27 -32.49 16.97
CA ALA A 369 -10.49 -31.30 16.69
C ALA A 369 -11.41 -30.21 16.13
N HIS A 370 -11.23 -28.99 16.64
CA HIS A 370 -11.85 -27.80 16.10
C HIS A 370 -10.88 -27.16 15.11
N HIS A 371 -11.38 -26.82 13.92
CA HIS A 371 -10.62 -26.13 12.87
C HIS A 371 -10.86 -24.63 12.85
N GLU A 372 -11.58 -24.13 13.86
CA GLU A 372 -11.76 -22.71 14.16
C GLU A 372 -12.38 -22.58 15.57
N PHE A 373 -11.78 -21.77 16.43
CA PHE A 373 -12.34 -21.42 17.74
C PHE A 373 -11.82 -20.06 18.22
N ALA A 374 -12.65 -19.28 18.91
CA ALA A 374 -12.23 -18.00 19.46
C ALA A 374 -11.16 -18.19 20.54
N LEU A 375 -10.02 -17.49 20.45
CA LEU A 375 -8.92 -17.63 21.43
C LEU A 375 -9.34 -17.21 22.85
N ASN A 376 -10.29 -16.30 22.97
CA ASN A 376 -10.84 -15.85 24.24
C ASN A 376 -11.97 -16.75 24.80
N PHE A 377 -12.23 -17.90 24.15
CA PHE A 377 -13.34 -18.81 24.44
C PHE A 377 -14.75 -18.18 24.42
N ASN A 378 -14.89 -17.01 23.80
CA ASN A 378 -16.18 -16.38 23.58
C ASN A 378 -16.54 -16.40 22.08
N PRO A 379 -17.23 -17.45 21.60
CA PRO A 379 -17.58 -17.57 20.18
C PRO A 379 -18.55 -16.47 19.71
N THR A 380 -19.28 -15.82 20.61
CA THR A 380 -20.18 -14.71 20.27
C THR A 380 -19.47 -13.35 20.19
N ASN A 381 -18.27 -13.26 20.75
CA ASN A 381 -17.46 -12.05 20.75
C ASN A 381 -15.96 -12.43 20.73
N PRO A 382 -15.40 -12.80 19.57
CA PRO A 382 -14.02 -13.25 19.43
C PRO A 382 -12.99 -12.11 19.47
N TYR A 383 -13.43 -10.87 19.72
CA TYR A 383 -12.62 -9.68 19.64
C TYR A 383 -11.69 -9.52 20.85
N CYS A 384 -10.42 -9.22 20.57
CA CYS A 384 -9.38 -8.92 21.54
C CYS A 384 -8.96 -7.44 21.43
N GLN A 385 -8.72 -6.78 22.56
CA GLN A 385 -8.29 -5.38 22.58
C GLN A 385 -6.80 -5.26 22.22
N GLY A 386 -6.53 -4.83 20.99
CA GLY A 386 -5.18 -4.66 20.46
C GLY A 386 -4.40 -5.98 20.34
N ILE A 387 -3.15 -5.88 19.88
CA ILE A 387 -2.26 -7.06 19.79
C ILE A 387 -2.00 -7.66 21.17
N GLN A 388 -1.86 -6.81 22.19
CA GLN A 388 -1.69 -7.25 23.58
C GLN A 388 -2.84 -8.16 24.05
N GLY A 389 -4.09 -7.83 23.70
CA GLY A 389 -5.24 -8.69 24.02
C GLY A 389 -5.19 -10.05 23.34
N ILE A 390 -4.70 -10.12 22.09
CA ILE A 390 -4.50 -11.41 21.39
C ILE A 390 -3.43 -12.24 22.10
N VAL A 391 -2.32 -11.61 22.52
CA VAL A 391 -1.24 -12.28 23.27
C VAL A 391 -1.74 -12.83 24.59
N GLU A 392 -2.57 -12.07 25.31
CA GLU A 392 -3.21 -12.52 26.55
C GLU A 392 -4.14 -13.72 26.30
N ALA A 393 -5.00 -13.64 25.28
CA ALA A 393 -5.87 -14.75 24.90
C ALA A 393 -5.08 -16.01 24.51
N TYR A 394 -4.01 -15.85 23.72
CA TYR A 394 -3.09 -16.93 23.35
C TYR A 394 -2.46 -17.60 24.58
N ARG A 395 -1.97 -16.81 25.54
CA ARG A 395 -1.39 -17.31 26.80
C ARG A 395 -2.41 -18.04 27.66
N MET A 396 -3.66 -17.58 27.68
CA MET A 396 -4.73 -18.23 28.43
C MET A 396 -5.21 -19.54 27.80
N VAL A 397 -5.33 -19.58 26.47
CA VAL A 397 -5.95 -20.72 25.75
C VAL A 397 -5.00 -21.91 25.64
N LEU A 398 -3.71 -21.67 25.41
CA LEU A 398 -2.69 -22.69 25.17
C LEU A 398 -2.65 -23.81 26.24
N PRO A 399 -2.70 -23.55 27.57
CA PRO A 399 -2.69 -24.61 28.57
C PRO A 399 -4.02 -25.37 28.71
N GLN A 400 -5.12 -24.88 28.12
CA GLN A 400 -6.46 -25.44 28.28
C GLN A 400 -6.85 -26.40 27.15
N ILE A 401 -6.22 -26.27 25.98
CA ILE A 401 -6.48 -27.07 24.78
C ILE A 401 -5.56 -28.28 24.68
N ARG A 402 -5.90 -29.24 23.81
CA ARG A 402 -4.99 -30.32 23.41
C ARG A 402 -4.68 -30.16 21.93
N LEU A 403 -3.40 -29.96 21.59
CA LEU A 403 -2.95 -29.88 20.21
C LEU A 403 -3.34 -31.16 19.45
N SER A 404 -3.84 -31.03 18.23
CA SER A 404 -4.44 -32.12 17.45
C SER A 404 -4.17 -31.91 15.96
N GLY A 405 -5.07 -32.32 15.08
CA GLY A 405 -5.05 -31.99 13.67
C GLY A 405 -6.34 -32.43 13.00
N PRO A 406 -6.43 -32.34 11.67
CA PRO A 406 -5.41 -31.81 10.75
C PRO A 406 -5.25 -30.27 10.74
N THR A 407 -4.25 -29.80 9.99
CA THR A 407 -4.00 -28.38 9.68
C THR A 407 -4.88 -27.93 8.51
N ASN A 408 -5.97 -27.20 8.80
CA ASN A 408 -6.95 -26.81 7.79
C ASN A 408 -7.15 -25.29 7.79
N PHE A 409 -6.90 -24.63 6.66
CA PHE A 409 -7.09 -23.16 6.54
C PHE A 409 -8.43 -22.78 5.92
N SER A 410 -9.05 -23.68 5.17
CA SER A 410 -10.31 -23.36 4.50
C SER A 410 -11.40 -22.87 5.45
N PRO A 411 -11.57 -23.35 6.71
CA PRO A 411 -12.62 -22.84 7.59
C PRO A 411 -12.46 -21.35 7.91
N ILE A 412 -11.29 -20.93 8.39
CA ILE A 412 -11.04 -19.53 8.77
C ILE A 412 -11.03 -18.60 7.55
N ILE A 413 -10.51 -19.05 6.39
CA ILE A 413 -10.58 -18.28 5.15
C ILE A 413 -12.04 -18.05 4.75
N ASN A 414 -12.88 -19.10 4.79
CA ASN A 414 -14.30 -18.97 4.45
C ASN A 414 -15.06 -18.09 5.46
N HIS A 415 -14.72 -18.12 6.74
CA HIS A 415 -15.32 -17.24 7.75
C HIS A 415 -15.03 -15.77 7.44
N VAL A 416 -13.76 -15.39 7.27
CA VAL A 416 -13.40 -13.99 6.94
C VAL A 416 -13.97 -13.59 5.57
N ALA A 417 -13.96 -14.49 4.58
CA ALA A 417 -14.60 -14.26 3.29
C ALA A 417 -16.09 -14.00 3.42
N SER A 418 -16.82 -14.67 4.31
CA SER A 418 -18.24 -14.41 4.54
C SER A 418 -18.48 -12.99 5.06
N ILE A 419 -17.63 -12.50 5.96
CA ILE A 419 -17.71 -11.12 6.48
C ILE A 419 -17.39 -10.11 5.37
N ALA A 420 -16.30 -10.35 4.63
CA ALA A 420 -15.89 -9.52 3.50
C ALA A 420 -16.96 -9.47 2.39
N ALA A 421 -17.65 -10.58 2.14
CA ALA A 421 -18.77 -10.63 1.20
C ALA A 421 -19.96 -9.79 1.67
N GLY A 422 -20.27 -9.78 2.97
CA GLY A 422 -21.27 -8.88 3.55
C GLY A 422 -20.90 -7.41 3.34
N ALA A 423 -19.66 -7.03 3.65
CA ALA A 423 -19.16 -5.67 3.44
C ALA A 423 -19.19 -5.25 1.96
N ALA A 424 -18.90 -6.16 1.04
CA ALA A 424 -18.92 -5.90 -0.40
C ALA A 424 -20.32 -5.50 -0.92
N GLN A 425 -21.40 -5.89 -0.24
CA GLN A 425 -22.77 -5.52 -0.61
C GLN A 425 -23.07 -4.04 -0.41
N ALA A 426 -22.35 -3.35 0.50
CA ALA A 426 -22.51 -1.92 0.73
C ALA A 426 -22.10 -1.07 -0.49
N ASN A 427 -21.39 -1.66 -1.47
CA ASN A 427 -20.91 -1.02 -2.69
C ASN A 427 -20.19 0.32 -2.43
N ALA A 428 -19.40 0.35 -1.36
CA ALA A 428 -18.59 1.48 -0.94
C ALA A 428 -17.19 0.98 -0.55
N ALA A 429 -16.16 1.79 -0.77
CA ALA A 429 -14.80 1.46 -0.39
C ALA A 429 -14.52 1.71 1.10
N ALA A 430 -15.39 1.20 1.97
CA ALA A 430 -15.39 1.50 3.41
C ALA A 430 -14.63 0.48 4.26
N GLN A 431 -14.57 -0.78 3.84
CA GLN A 431 -13.97 -1.86 4.62
C GLN A 431 -13.12 -2.77 3.73
N TYR A 432 -11.94 -3.10 4.24
CA TYR A 432 -11.04 -4.11 3.70
C TYR A 432 -10.59 -5.04 4.83
N PHE A 433 -10.36 -6.32 4.55
CA PHE A 433 -10.08 -7.33 5.57
C PHE A 433 -8.70 -7.95 5.35
N VAL A 434 -7.90 -8.07 6.39
CA VAL A 434 -6.58 -8.72 6.36
C VAL A 434 -6.61 -9.89 7.34
N LEU A 435 -6.48 -11.10 6.83
CA LEU A 435 -6.37 -12.32 7.62
C LEU A 435 -4.89 -12.73 7.75
N LEU A 436 -4.35 -12.70 8.96
CA LEU A 436 -3.02 -13.27 9.28
C LEU A 436 -3.19 -14.71 9.76
N ILE A 437 -2.59 -15.67 9.06
CA ILE A 437 -2.49 -17.08 9.46
C ILE A 437 -1.05 -17.36 9.91
N LEU A 438 -0.89 -17.85 11.13
CA LEU A 438 0.39 -18.32 11.67
C LEU A 438 0.34 -19.85 11.75
N THR A 439 1.29 -20.54 11.13
CA THR A 439 1.31 -22.02 11.02
C THR A 439 2.73 -22.57 11.08
N ASP A 440 2.91 -23.81 11.53
CA ASP A 440 4.22 -24.47 11.55
C ASP A 440 4.52 -25.34 10.32
N GLY A 441 3.56 -25.48 9.40
CA GLY A 441 3.76 -26.16 8.12
C GLY A 441 2.77 -27.29 7.86
N GLU A 442 2.68 -27.66 6.58
CA GLU A 442 1.75 -28.65 6.00
C GLU A 442 0.25 -28.32 6.13
N ILE A 443 -0.35 -27.90 5.02
CA ILE A 443 -1.81 -27.73 4.88
C ILE A 443 -2.39 -29.08 4.45
N THR A 444 -3.32 -29.62 5.23
CA THR A 444 -3.98 -30.91 4.91
C THR A 444 -5.13 -30.72 3.92
N ASP A 445 -5.87 -29.59 4.01
CA ASP A 445 -7.01 -29.27 3.16
C ASP A 445 -6.63 -28.41 1.94
N PHE A 446 -5.51 -28.73 1.29
CA PHE A 446 -4.92 -27.90 0.23
C PHE A 446 -5.92 -27.54 -0.88
N ASP A 447 -6.68 -28.52 -1.39
CA ASP A 447 -7.68 -28.28 -2.44
C ASP A 447 -8.81 -27.35 -1.97
N GLN A 448 -9.31 -27.53 -0.74
CA GLN A 448 -10.36 -26.70 -0.16
C GLN A 448 -9.86 -25.28 0.13
N THR A 449 -8.62 -25.17 0.60
CA THR A 449 -7.93 -23.89 0.86
C THR A 449 -7.74 -23.13 -0.45
N ARG A 450 -7.27 -23.81 -1.51
CA ARG A 450 -7.16 -23.26 -2.86
C ARG A 450 -8.50 -22.76 -3.40
N ASP A 451 -9.56 -23.56 -3.26
CA ASP A 451 -10.90 -23.16 -3.68
C ASP A 451 -11.43 -21.97 -2.87
N ALA A 452 -11.14 -21.91 -1.56
CA ALA A 452 -11.50 -20.79 -0.71
C ALA A 452 -10.77 -19.50 -1.12
N ILE A 453 -9.46 -19.56 -1.43
CA ILE A 453 -8.66 -18.43 -1.91
C ILE A 453 -9.20 -17.93 -3.26
N VAL A 454 -9.49 -18.81 -4.21
CA VAL A 454 -10.05 -18.42 -5.52
C VAL A 454 -11.38 -17.69 -5.35
N ARG A 455 -12.27 -18.16 -4.45
CA ARG A 455 -13.51 -17.43 -4.15
C ARG A 455 -13.25 -16.10 -3.44
N ALA A 456 -12.37 -16.09 -2.44
CA ALA A 456 -12.00 -14.90 -1.67
C ALA A 456 -11.33 -13.82 -2.53
N SER A 457 -10.68 -14.19 -3.64
CA SER A 457 -10.05 -13.24 -4.57
C SER A 457 -11.03 -12.20 -5.14
N ARG A 458 -12.34 -12.44 -5.06
CA ARG A 458 -13.37 -11.51 -5.53
C ARG A 458 -13.91 -10.57 -4.46
N LEU A 459 -13.43 -10.69 -3.22
CA LEU A 459 -13.95 -9.99 -2.03
C LEU A 459 -12.95 -8.95 -1.54
N PRO A 460 -13.30 -7.98 -0.67
CA PRO A 460 -12.38 -6.96 -0.17
C PRO A 460 -11.43 -7.54 0.90
N MET A 461 -10.59 -8.51 0.56
CA MET A 461 -9.68 -9.13 1.53
C MET A 461 -8.32 -9.56 1.00
N SER A 462 -7.34 -9.62 1.90
CA SER A 462 -6.00 -10.20 1.74
C SER A 462 -5.77 -11.27 2.80
N ILE A 463 -4.89 -12.22 2.48
CA ILE A 463 -4.48 -13.33 3.33
C ILE A 463 -2.97 -13.28 3.45
N ILE A 464 -2.48 -13.22 4.67
CA ILE A 464 -1.06 -13.28 4.99
C ILE A 464 -0.81 -14.61 5.68
N ILE A 465 0.19 -15.36 5.24
CA ILE A 465 0.58 -16.63 5.85
C ILE A 465 2.03 -16.50 6.32
N VAL A 466 2.26 -16.65 7.62
CA VAL A 466 3.61 -16.70 8.19
C VAL A 466 3.92 -18.12 8.67
N GLY A 467 4.90 -18.75 8.03
CA GLY A 467 5.36 -20.09 8.37
C GLY A 467 6.43 -20.06 9.47
N VAL A 468 6.14 -20.62 10.64
CA VAL A 468 7.09 -20.74 11.76
C VAL A 468 7.76 -22.11 11.79
N GLY A 469 8.94 -22.19 12.40
CA GLY A 469 9.66 -23.46 12.51
C GLY A 469 10.32 -23.95 11.21
N PRO A 470 10.77 -25.21 11.20
CA PRO A 470 11.68 -25.72 10.17
C PRO A 470 11.00 -26.45 9.00
N ALA A 471 9.68 -26.54 8.94
CA ALA A 471 8.97 -27.36 7.96
C ALA A 471 9.23 -27.00 6.48
N ASP A 472 8.78 -27.88 5.59
CA ASP A 472 8.74 -27.61 4.15
C ASP A 472 7.48 -26.78 3.83
N PHE A 473 7.69 -25.62 3.19
CA PHE A 473 6.63 -24.65 2.91
C PHE A 473 6.24 -24.56 1.43
N LYS A 474 6.64 -25.53 0.60
CA LYS A 474 6.29 -25.56 -0.84
C LYS A 474 4.80 -25.39 -1.12
N ALA A 475 3.94 -25.96 -0.27
CA ALA A 475 2.49 -25.80 -0.45
C ALA A 475 2.06 -24.33 -0.29
N MET A 476 2.69 -23.59 0.63
CA MET A 476 2.39 -22.18 0.86
C MET A 476 2.97 -21.30 -0.25
N GLU A 477 4.18 -21.62 -0.74
CA GLU A 477 4.78 -20.96 -1.93
C GLU A 477 3.86 -21.12 -3.16
N LEU A 478 3.19 -22.28 -3.31
CA LEU A 478 2.20 -22.49 -4.37
C LEU A 478 0.92 -21.64 -4.19
N LEU A 479 0.54 -21.31 -2.94
CA LEU A 479 -0.61 -20.45 -2.67
C LEU A 479 -0.32 -18.97 -2.90
N ASP A 480 0.94 -18.56 -2.78
CA ASP A 480 1.42 -17.18 -2.95
C ASP A 480 1.20 -16.64 -4.37
N GLY A 481 1.18 -17.51 -5.38
CA GLY A 481 0.82 -17.12 -6.75
C GLY A 481 1.93 -16.41 -7.55
N ASP A 482 3.06 -16.07 -6.93
CA ASP A 482 4.25 -15.47 -7.58
C ASP A 482 4.76 -16.27 -8.79
N ASP A 483 4.72 -17.61 -8.72
CA ASP A 483 5.21 -18.51 -9.76
C ASP A 483 4.10 -18.98 -10.75
N GLY A 484 2.88 -18.43 -10.66
CA GLY A 484 1.82 -18.73 -11.61
C GLY A 484 0.40 -18.52 -11.09
N VAL A 485 -0.56 -18.52 -12.01
CA VAL A 485 -1.98 -18.27 -11.67
C VAL A 485 -2.58 -19.45 -10.91
N LEU A 486 -2.85 -19.26 -9.62
CA LEU A 486 -3.59 -20.22 -8.79
C LEU A 486 -4.98 -20.50 -9.39
N ARG A 487 -5.36 -21.78 -9.45
CA ARG A 487 -6.64 -22.25 -10.02
C ARG A 487 -7.39 -23.14 -9.05
N SER A 488 -8.71 -23.05 -9.01
CA SER A 488 -9.56 -23.95 -8.22
C SER A 488 -9.51 -25.40 -8.72
N THR A 489 -10.07 -26.33 -7.95
CA THR A 489 -10.36 -27.71 -8.37
C THR A 489 -11.20 -27.79 -9.65
N THR A 490 -11.99 -26.76 -9.94
CA THR A 490 -12.84 -26.64 -11.15
C THR A 490 -12.15 -25.94 -12.31
N GLY A 491 -10.89 -25.51 -12.15
CA GLY A 491 -10.08 -24.85 -13.19
C GLY A 491 -10.21 -23.33 -13.26
N GLU A 492 -11.00 -22.72 -12.38
CA GLU A 492 -11.20 -21.28 -12.30
C GLU A 492 -9.97 -20.57 -11.74
N SER A 493 -9.46 -19.55 -12.44
CA SER A 493 -8.32 -18.75 -11.98
C SER A 493 -8.72 -17.75 -10.88
N VAL A 494 -7.78 -17.47 -9.98
CA VAL A 494 -7.89 -16.31 -9.07
C VAL A 494 -8.17 -15.03 -9.86
N ALA A 495 -9.06 -14.18 -9.33
CA ALA A 495 -9.42 -12.91 -9.97
C ALA A 495 -8.33 -11.84 -9.80
N ARG A 496 -7.56 -11.95 -8.72
CA ARG A 496 -6.44 -11.10 -8.33
C ARG A 496 -5.61 -11.86 -7.30
N ASP A 497 -4.36 -11.48 -7.17
CA ASP A 497 -3.54 -11.98 -6.09
C ASP A 497 -3.99 -11.40 -4.75
N ILE A 498 -4.04 -12.25 -3.73
CA ILE A 498 -4.50 -11.94 -2.37
C ILE A 498 -3.68 -12.61 -1.29
N VAL A 499 -2.73 -13.48 -1.63
CA VAL A 499 -1.97 -14.25 -0.64
C VAL A 499 -0.57 -13.65 -0.58
N GLN A 500 -0.03 -13.51 0.63
CA GLN A 500 1.40 -13.29 0.83
C GLN A 500 1.91 -14.36 1.77
N PHE A 501 2.87 -15.17 1.34
CA PHE A 501 3.55 -16.14 2.18
C PHE A 501 4.96 -15.65 2.57
N VAL A 502 5.30 -15.78 3.85
CA VAL A 502 6.65 -15.49 4.34
C VAL A 502 7.09 -16.52 5.40
N PRO A 503 8.19 -17.25 5.20
CA PRO A 503 8.72 -18.15 6.23
C PRO A 503 9.53 -17.35 7.27
N TYR A 504 9.08 -17.39 8.53
CA TYR A 504 9.67 -16.65 9.66
C TYR A 504 11.17 -16.90 9.82
N ARG A 505 11.65 -18.12 9.52
CA ARG A 505 13.07 -18.50 9.61
C ARG A 505 14.01 -17.61 8.79
N GLN A 506 13.52 -16.93 7.75
CA GLN A 506 14.33 -15.98 6.97
C GLN A 506 14.64 -14.68 7.72
N PHE A 507 13.95 -14.43 8.84
CA PHE A 507 14.01 -13.19 9.61
C PHE A 507 14.49 -13.39 11.06
N ALA A 508 14.95 -14.60 11.41
CA ALA A 508 15.38 -14.92 12.77
C ALA A 508 16.50 -13.98 13.28
N ASP A 509 17.40 -13.58 12.39
CA ASP A 509 18.50 -12.63 12.68
C ASP A 509 18.25 -11.21 12.12
N ALA A 510 17.06 -10.95 11.57
CA ALA A 510 16.71 -9.68 10.98
C ALA A 510 16.07 -8.72 12.01
N PRO A 511 16.11 -7.40 11.79
CA PRO A 511 15.30 -6.48 12.59
C PRO A 511 13.83 -6.86 12.54
N GLN A 512 13.10 -6.72 13.65
CA GLN A 512 11.68 -7.08 13.74
C GLN A 512 10.83 -6.44 12.62
N ALA A 513 11.20 -5.23 12.19
CA ALA A 513 10.53 -4.51 11.11
C ALA A 513 10.69 -5.18 9.72
N ALA A 514 11.70 -6.01 9.51
CA ALA A 514 11.95 -6.66 8.21
C ALA A 514 10.88 -7.71 7.87
N LEU A 515 10.41 -8.46 8.87
CA LEU A 515 9.30 -9.39 8.66
C LEU A 515 8.03 -8.65 8.24
N ALA A 516 7.68 -7.59 8.97
CA ALA A 516 6.52 -6.76 8.65
C ALA A 516 6.64 -6.13 7.25
N GLN A 517 7.83 -5.66 6.89
CA GLN A 517 8.14 -5.15 5.54
C GLN A 517 7.81 -6.15 4.45
N SER A 518 8.29 -7.39 4.59
CA SER A 518 8.05 -8.44 3.59
C SER A 518 6.58 -8.85 3.53
N VAL A 519 5.94 -8.97 4.69
CA VAL A 519 4.57 -9.48 4.82
C VAL A 519 3.51 -8.47 4.35
N LEU A 520 3.77 -7.17 4.54
CA LEU A 520 2.78 -6.11 4.31
C LEU A 520 3.00 -5.35 3.00
N ALA A 521 4.07 -5.64 2.27
CA ALA A 521 4.44 -4.94 1.04
C ALA A 521 3.31 -4.91 0.00
N GLU A 522 2.54 -5.98 -0.12
CA GLU A 522 1.53 -6.12 -1.18
C GLU A 522 0.14 -5.61 -0.82
N VAL A 523 -0.19 -5.55 0.48
CA VAL A 523 -1.53 -5.21 0.95
C VAL A 523 -2.05 -3.88 0.36
N PRO A 524 -1.23 -2.80 0.26
CA PRO A 524 -1.67 -1.57 -0.40
C PRO A 524 -2.12 -1.76 -1.85
N ASN A 525 -1.36 -2.52 -2.64
CA ASN A 525 -1.66 -2.80 -4.04
C ASN A 525 -2.87 -3.72 -4.18
N GLN A 526 -2.97 -4.75 -3.34
CA GLN A 526 -4.11 -5.68 -3.32
C GLN A 526 -5.42 -4.94 -2.97
N LEU A 527 -5.38 -3.96 -2.07
CA LEU A 527 -6.52 -3.10 -1.72
C LEU A 527 -6.94 -2.20 -2.89
N VAL A 528 -5.99 -1.44 -3.45
CA VAL A 528 -6.26 -0.51 -4.56
C VAL A 528 -6.77 -1.28 -5.77
N SER A 529 -6.16 -2.42 -6.10
CA SER A 529 -6.56 -3.29 -7.21
C SER A 529 -8.01 -3.78 -7.08
N TYR A 530 -8.41 -4.19 -5.87
CA TYR A 530 -9.79 -4.61 -5.61
C TYR A 530 -10.79 -3.48 -5.86
N PHE A 531 -10.62 -2.32 -5.22
CA PHE A 531 -11.57 -1.21 -5.36
C PHE A 531 -11.59 -0.63 -6.77
N LYS A 532 -10.43 -0.56 -7.44
CA LYS A 532 -10.34 -0.17 -8.85
C LYS A 532 -11.12 -1.11 -9.76
N THR A 533 -10.98 -2.43 -9.59
CA THR A 533 -11.70 -3.44 -10.39
C THR A 533 -13.21 -3.37 -10.15
N ARG A 534 -13.63 -2.93 -8.96
CA ARG A 534 -15.04 -2.67 -8.62
C ARG A 534 -15.55 -1.30 -9.08
N GLY A 535 -14.68 -0.41 -9.57
CA GLY A 535 -15.03 0.97 -9.92
C GLY A 535 -15.46 1.79 -8.70
N LEU A 536 -14.89 1.52 -7.53
CA LEU A 536 -15.22 2.19 -6.28
C LEU A 536 -14.17 3.24 -5.93
N ASP A 537 -14.62 4.49 -5.87
CA ASP A 537 -13.81 5.61 -5.42
C ASP A 537 -13.62 5.58 -3.89
N PRO A 538 -12.53 6.18 -3.38
CA PRO A 538 -12.32 6.39 -1.95
C PRO A 538 -13.52 7.05 -1.28
N PRO A 539 -13.83 6.69 -0.01
CA PRO A 539 -14.89 7.37 0.70
C PRO A 539 -14.57 8.86 0.84
N LYS A 540 -15.60 9.69 0.73
CA LYS A 540 -15.47 11.11 1.04
C LYS A 540 -15.61 11.25 2.54
N SER A 541 -14.51 11.61 3.23
CA SER A 541 -14.54 11.93 4.65
C SER A 541 -15.70 12.88 4.92
N GLN A 542 -16.70 12.43 5.70
CA GLN A 542 -17.72 13.33 6.21
C GLN A 542 -16.99 14.32 7.08
N ALA A 543 -16.88 15.57 6.62
CA ALA A 543 -16.42 16.66 7.47
C ALA A 543 -17.23 16.57 8.76
N ALA A 544 -16.54 16.38 9.90
CA ALA A 544 -17.17 16.34 11.21
C ALA A 544 -18.18 17.49 11.26
N ALA A 545 -19.46 17.16 11.45
CA ALA A 545 -20.50 18.15 11.57
C ALA A 545 -20.02 19.15 12.62
N LYS A 546 -19.87 20.43 12.22
CA LYS A 546 -19.55 21.50 13.15
C LYS A 546 -20.65 21.50 14.20
N SER A 547 -20.37 20.96 15.38
CA SER A 547 -21.20 21.10 16.58
C SER A 547 -20.95 22.46 17.20
#